data_AF-A0A7E5VPQ7-F1
#
_entry.id   AF-A0A7E5VPQ7-F1
#
_cell.length_a   1.000
_cell.length_b   1.000
_cell.length_c   1.000
_cell.angle_alpha   90.00
_cell.angle_beta   90.00
_cell.angle_gamma   90.00
#
_symmetry.space_group_name_H-M   'P 1'
#
loop_
_entity.id
_entity.type
_entity.pdbx_description
1 polymer ?
#
loop_
_entity_poly.entity_id
_entity_poly.type
_entity_poly.pdbx_seq_one_letter_code
_entity_poly.pdbx_strand_id
1 'polypeptide(L)'
;MTSRITCFALHNVFGYTLKQGVVLVGFCSLLISVITLLASLIALCIMAATERQYNADPLNAIDMIFALFCTSTSMYQIGLAIMLLWYTVWHKGVPFFLTLWYGSHLSILPLYCFMFTARSLICFNAGYPVSGMMTIFFGIAFKGIYIYFAVIVNSYINSLEPNVIFF
;
A
#
# COMPACT_ATOMS: atom_id res chain seq x y z
N MET A 1 9.32 -33.88 12.14
CA MET A 1 9.62 -32.56 12.72
C MET A 1 8.74 -31.52 12.05
N THR A 2 7.55 -31.29 12.58
CA THR A 2 6.64 -30.22 12.13
C THR A 2 7.05 -28.93 12.82
N SER A 3 7.85 -28.11 12.14
CA SER A 3 8.05 -26.71 12.49
C SER A 3 6.69 -26.01 12.40
N ARG A 4 5.97 -25.91 13.52
CA ARG A 4 4.91 -24.93 13.65
C ARG A 4 5.63 -23.58 13.70
N ILE A 5 5.75 -22.93 12.56
CA ILE A 5 6.05 -21.49 12.51
C ILE A 5 4.88 -20.85 13.25
N THR A 6 5.07 -20.57 14.54
CA THR A 6 4.12 -19.81 15.35
C THR A 6 4.01 -18.44 14.71
N CYS A 7 2.95 -18.26 13.92
CA CYS A 7 2.50 -16.94 13.50
C CYS A 7 2.29 -16.14 14.78
N PHE A 8 3.08 -15.09 15.00
CA PHE A 8 2.92 -14.20 16.14
C PHE A 8 1.56 -13.50 15.99
N ALA A 9 0.52 -14.07 16.60
CA ALA A 9 -0.77 -13.43 16.72
C ALA A 9 -0.60 -12.25 17.67
N LEU A 10 -0.68 -11.04 17.13
CA LEU A 10 -0.57 -9.84 17.94
C LEU A 10 -1.85 -9.75 18.79
N HIS A 11 -1.72 -9.84 20.11
CA HIS A 11 -2.92 -9.84 20.97
C HIS A 11 -3.47 -8.42 21.20
N ASN A 12 -2.57 -7.41 21.16
CA ASN A 12 -2.87 -5.98 21.28
C ASN A 12 -1.90 -5.17 20.41
N VAL A 13 -2.35 -4.05 19.85
CA VAL A 13 -1.52 -3.10 19.09
C VAL A 13 -1.24 -1.88 19.98
N PHE A 14 -0.02 -1.69 20.49
CA PHE A 14 0.32 -0.57 21.38
C PHE A 14 -0.63 -0.39 22.59
N GLY A 15 -1.14 -1.50 23.15
CA GLY A 15 -2.12 -1.46 24.25
C GLY A 15 -3.58 -1.24 23.83
N TYR A 16 -3.83 -1.04 22.53
CA TYR A 16 -5.17 -0.94 21.95
C TYR A 16 -5.69 -2.30 21.47
N THR A 17 -7.03 -2.42 21.40
CA THR A 17 -7.70 -3.61 20.88
C THR A 17 -7.37 -3.82 19.39
N LEU A 18 -7.34 -5.08 18.94
CA LEU A 18 -7.11 -5.42 17.52
C LEU A 18 -8.05 -4.68 16.57
N LYS A 19 -9.32 -4.49 16.97
CA LYS A 19 -10.31 -3.71 16.20
C LYS A 19 -9.86 -2.26 15.98
N GLN A 20 -9.39 -1.59 17.03
CA GLN A 20 -8.84 -0.23 16.91
C GLN A 20 -7.58 -0.21 16.05
N GLY A 21 -6.76 -1.26 16.11
CA GLY A 21 -5.63 -1.46 15.21
C GLY A 21 -6.04 -1.49 13.74
N VAL A 22 -7.11 -2.21 13.39
CA VAL A 22 -7.62 -2.24 12.00
C VAL A 22 -8.20 -0.89 11.57
N VAL A 23 -8.89 -0.18 12.45
CA VAL A 23 -9.37 1.19 12.16
C VAL A 23 -8.18 2.12 11.86
N LEU A 24 -7.12 2.03 12.66
CA LEU A 24 -5.88 2.79 12.43
C LEU A 24 -5.26 2.44 11.06
N VAL A 25 -5.17 1.15 10.72
CA VAL A 25 -4.67 0.70 9.42
C VAL A 25 -5.51 1.28 8.29
N GLY A 26 -6.84 1.23 8.39
CA GLY A 26 -7.74 1.80 7.39
C GLY A 26 -7.54 3.30 7.20
N PHE A 27 -7.44 4.05 8.31
CA PHE A 27 -7.22 5.49 8.26
C PHE A 27 -5.85 5.86 7.69
N CYS A 28 -4.78 5.19 8.13
CA CYS A 28 -3.43 5.44 7.61
C CYS A 28 -3.33 5.07 6.12
N SER A 29 -3.92 3.95 5.71
CA SER A 29 -3.92 3.53 4.29
C SER A 29 -4.67 4.53 3.42
N LEU A 30 -5.80 5.05 3.92
CA LEU A 30 -6.56 6.11 3.24
C LEU A 30 -5.72 7.38 3.09
N LEU A 31 -5.10 7.85 4.18
CA LEU A 31 -4.30 9.07 4.20
C LEU A 31 -3.08 8.97 3.27
N ILE A 32 -2.34 7.86 3.32
CA ILE A 32 -1.21 7.58 2.43
C ILE A 32 -1.67 7.60 0.97
N SER A 33 -2.80 6.95 0.66
CA SER A 33 -3.31 6.85 -0.70
C SER A 33 -3.80 8.20 -1.24
N VAL A 34 -4.47 9.03 -0.41
CA VAL A 34 -4.89 10.38 -0.81
C VAL A 34 -3.69 11.29 -1.08
N ILE A 35 -2.69 11.29 -0.20
CA ILE A 35 -1.46 12.09 -0.41
C ILE A 35 -0.75 11.64 -1.69
N THR A 36 -0.62 10.34 -1.89
CA THR A 36 0.03 9.76 -3.08
C THR A 36 -0.74 10.09 -4.36
N LEU A 37 -2.07 10.03 -4.31
CA LEU A 37 -2.94 10.39 -5.44
C LEU A 37 -2.75 11.86 -5.81
N LEU A 38 -2.82 12.77 -4.84
CA LEU A 38 -2.65 14.20 -5.09
C LEU A 38 -1.26 14.51 -5.66
N ALA A 39 -0.21 13.94 -5.08
CA ALA A 39 1.15 14.10 -5.59
C ALA A 39 1.29 13.58 -7.03
N SER A 40 0.69 12.44 -7.34
CA SER A 40 0.74 11.83 -8.68
C SER A 40 -0.06 12.64 -9.70
N LEU A 41 -1.24 13.15 -9.33
CA LEU A 41 -2.05 14.02 -10.20
C LEU A 41 -1.35 15.35 -10.48
N ILE A 42 -0.71 15.97 -9.48
CA ILE A 42 0.08 17.18 -9.67
C ILE A 42 1.23 16.91 -10.64
N ALA A 43 1.96 15.80 -10.46
CA ALA A 43 3.05 15.41 -11.35
C ALA A 43 2.55 15.18 -12.79
N LEU A 44 1.42 14.50 -12.96
CA LEU A 44 0.81 14.29 -14.29
C LEU A 44 0.37 15.60 -14.94
N CYS A 45 -0.23 16.53 -14.19
CA CYS A 45 -0.61 17.85 -14.72
C CYS A 45 0.60 18.65 -15.20
N ILE A 46 1.71 18.64 -14.44
CA ILE A 46 2.96 19.31 -14.81
C ILE A 46 3.56 18.70 -16.08
N MET A 47 3.59 17.37 -16.16
CA MET A 47 4.10 16.64 -17.33
C MET A 47 3.20 16.83 -18.57
N ALA A 48 1.89 16.82 -18.40
CA ALA A 48 0.94 17.07 -19.48
C ALA A 48 1.04 18.49 -20.03
N ALA A 49 1.31 19.48 -19.17
CA ALA A 49 1.53 20.86 -19.60
C ALA A 49 2.85 21.07 -20.38
N THR A 50 3.77 20.10 -20.36
CA THR A 50 5.12 20.20 -20.94
C THR A 50 5.32 19.21 -22.10
N GLU A 51 4.29 19.03 -22.94
CA GLU A 51 4.07 18.03 -24.02
C GLU A 51 5.27 17.59 -24.91
N ARG A 52 6.42 18.28 -24.89
CA ARG A 52 7.57 18.00 -25.76
C ARG A 52 8.76 17.29 -25.10
N GLN A 53 8.74 17.00 -23.79
CA GLN A 53 9.92 16.48 -23.07
C GLN A 53 9.88 15.01 -22.63
N TYR A 54 8.76 14.30 -22.71
CA TYR A 54 8.69 12.90 -22.23
C TYR A 54 9.27 11.86 -23.19
N ASN A 55 9.18 12.09 -24.52
CA ASN A 55 9.80 11.19 -25.51
C ASN A 55 11.32 11.42 -25.67
N ALA A 56 11.84 12.53 -25.16
CA ALA A 56 13.25 12.89 -25.29
C ALA A 56 14.11 12.44 -24.10
N ASP A 57 13.49 12.19 -22.94
CA ASP A 57 14.19 11.87 -21.70
C ASP A 57 13.61 10.60 -21.02
N PRO A 58 14.39 9.52 -20.88
CA PRO A 58 13.93 8.30 -20.22
C PRO A 58 13.51 8.52 -18.76
N LEU A 59 14.00 9.57 -18.09
CA LEU A 59 13.64 9.91 -16.72
C LEU A 59 12.20 10.45 -16.65
N ASN A 60 11.82 11.32 -17.59
CA ASN A 60 10.45 11.82 -17.69
C ASN A 60 9.47 10.71 -18.06
N ALA A 61 9.88 9.78 -18.93
CA ALA A 61 9.06 8.63 -19.30
C ALA A 61 8.76 7.71 -18.10
N ILE A 62 9.77 7.38 -17.28
CA ILE A 62 9.55 6.55 -16.09
C ILE A 62 8.75 7.27 -15.02
N ASP A 63 8.96 8.58 -14.82
CA ASP A 63 8.19 9.36 -13.85
C ASP A 63 6.71 9.48 -14.26
N MET A 64 6.41 9.58 -15.56
CA MET A 64 5.04 9.53 -16.07
C MET A 64 4.38 8.17 -15.83
N ILE A 65 5.07 7.07 -16.14
CA ILE A 65 4.59 5.70 -15.87
C ILE A 65 4.36 5.51 -14.37
N PHE A 66 5.28 5.98 -13.54
CA PHE A 66 5.19 5.90 -12.10
C PHE A 66 3.99 6.69 -11.55
N ALA A 67 3.77 7.90 -12.06
CA ALA A 67 2.63 8.72 -11.66
C ALA A 67 1.29 8.11 -12.09
N LEU A 68 1.20 7.53 -13.29
CA LEU A 68 0.01 6.80 -13.75
C LEU A 68 -0.26 5.56 -12.89
N PHE A 69 0.77 4.76 -12.63
CA PHE A 69 0.69 3.59 -11.77
C PHE A 69 0.20 3.99 -10.37
N CYS A 70 0.87 4.95 -9.73
CA CYS A 70 0.49 5.46 -8.41
C CYS A 70 -0.91 6.05 -8.35
N THR A 71 -1.37 6.73 -9.40
CA THR A 71 -2.74 7.26 -9.49
C THR A 71 -3.75 6.11 -9.46
N SER A 72 -3.58 5.12 -10.34
CA SER A 72 -4.50 3.99 -10.47
C SER A 72 -4.56 3.15 -9.19
N THR A 73 -3.41 2.83 -8.60
CA THR A 73 -3.33 2.04 -7.38
C THR A 73 -3.85 2.82 -6.17
N SER A 74 -3.57 4.12 -6.08
CA SER A 74 -4.09 4.95 -4.97
C SER A 74 -5.61 5.06 -5.00
N MET A 75 -6.23 5.22 -6.18
CA MET A 75 -7.69 5.20 -6.28
C MET A 75 -8.28 3.86 -5.82
N TYR A 76 -7.67 2.75 -6.22
CA TYR A 76 -8.08 1.42 -5.77
C TYR A 76 -7.93 1.24 -4.26
N GLN A 77 -6.80 1.70 -3.71
CA GLN A 77 -6.51 1.62 -2.27
C GLN A 77 -7.42 2.50 -1.42
N ILE A 78 -7.81 3.68 -1.92
CA ILE A 78 -8.83 4.52 -1.28
C ILE A 78 -10.15 3.75 -1.17
N GLY A 79 -10.59 3.10 -2.25
CA GLY A 79 -11.81 2.28 -2.25
C GLY A 79 -11.75 1.17 -1.20
N LEU A 80 -10.66 0.42 -1.15
CA LEU A 80 -10.47 -0.65 -0.16
C LEU A 80 -10.39 -0.12 1.28
N ALA A 81 -9.71 1.01 1.50
CA ALA A 81 -9.60 1.61 2.82
C ALA A 81 -10.96 2.12 3.33
N ILE A 82 -11.78 2.71 2.45
CA ILE A 82 -13.16 3.11 2.77
C ILE A 82 -14.00 1.88 3.14
N MET A 83 -13.92 0.79 2.36
CA MET A 83 -14.64 -0.46 2.68
C MET A 83 -14.20 -1.05 4.03
N LEU A 84 -12.90 -1.02 4.33
CA LEU A 84 -12.36 -1.49 5.61
C LEU A 84 -12.84 -0.66 6.80
N LEU A 85 -12.84 0.68 6.65
CA LEU A 85 -13.36 1.60 7.67
C LEU A 85 -14.86 1.44 7.86
N TRP A 86 -15.62 1.29 6.77
CA TRP A 86 -17.05 1.05 6.81
C TRP A 86 -17.38 -0.23 7.60
N TYR A 87 -16.68 -1.33 7.29
CA TYR A 87 -16.82 -2.60 7.98
C TYR A 87 -16.53 -2.49 9.49
N THR A 88 -15.42 -1.84 9.86
CA THR A 88 -14.97 -1.75 11.25
C THR A 88 -15.85 -0.84 12.12
N VAL A 89 -16.41 0.23 11.54
CA VAL A 89 -17.29 1.16 12.27
C VAL A 89 -18.71 0.61 12.39
N TRP A 90 -19.28 0.04 11.32
CA TRP A 90 -20.70 -0.34 11.30
C TRP A 90 -20.98 -1.80 11.67
N HIS A 91 -19.95 -2.65 11.83
CA HIS A 91 -20.09 -4.10 12.13
C HIS A 91 -21.05 -4.87 11.22
N LYS A 92 -21.45 -4.30 10.08
CA LYS A 92 -22.34 -4.91 9.10
C LYS A 92 -21.50 -5.35 7.90
N GLY A 93 -21.01 -6.58 7.96
CA GLY A 93 -20.34 -7.17 6.80
C GLY A 93 -19.76 -8.55 7.09
N VAL A 94 -19.38 -9.21 6.00
CA VAL A 94 -18.67 -10.49 6.00
C VAL A 94 -17.17 -10.21 6.24
N PRO A 95 -16.42 -11.09 6.95
CA PRO A 95 -14.95 -10.99 7.06
C PRO A 95 -14.23 -10.86 5.70
N PHE A 96 -14.94 -11.14 4.60
CA PHE A 96 -14.54 -10.88 3.23
C PHE A 96 -13.83 -9.53 3.02
N PHE A 97 -14.30 -8.41 3.59
CA PHE A 97 -13.67 -7.10 3.35
C PHE A 97 -12.25 -6.99 3.96
N LEU A 98 -12.01 -7.66 5.10
CA LEU A 98 -10.67 -7.74 5.70
C LEU A 98 -9.74 -8.58 4.83
N THR A 99 -10.22 -9.75 4.39
CA THR A 99 -9.46 -10.65 3.51
C THR A 99 -9.19 -10.01 2.16
N LEU A 100 -10.16 -9.27 1.61
CA LEU A 100 -10.03 -8.52 0.37
C LEU A 100 -8.96 -7.43 0.51
N TRP A 101 -9.00 -6.62 1.57
CA TRP A 101 -7.97 -5.61 1.83
C TRP A 101 -6.58 -6.27 1.94
N TYR A 102 -6.47 -7.35 2.70
CA TYR A 102 -5.20 -8.07 2.92
C TYR A 102 -4.64 -8.67 1.64
N GLY A 103 -5.45 -9.44 0.90
CA GLY A 103 -5.05 -10.08 -0.36
C GLY A 103 -4.68 -9.07 -1.44
N SER A 104 -5.43 -7.96 -1.51
CA SER A 104 -5.15 -6.88 -2.45
C SER A 104 -3.84 -6.16 -2.16
N HIS A 105 -3.52 -5.92 -0.89
CA HIS A 105 -2.23 -5.33 -0.53
C HIS A 105 -1.06 -6.27 -0.81
N LEU A 106 -1.24 -7.57 -0.56
CA LEU A 106 -0.23 -8.57 -0.90
C LEU A 106 0.02 -8.66 -2.41
N SER A 107 -1.00 -8.52 -3.25
CA SER A 107 -0.82 -8.56 -4.71
C SER A 107 -0.21 -7.28 -5.28
N ILE A 108 -0.45 -6.14 -4.65
CA ILE A 108 0.06 -4.83 -5.07
C ILE A 108 1.52 -4.60 -4.63
N LEU A 109 1.96 -5.21 -3.53
CA LEU A 109 3.31 -5.03 -2.98
C LEU A 109 4.44 -5.44 -3.95
N PRO A 110 4.36 -6.57 -4.69
CA PRO A 110 5.31 -6.90 -5.76
C PRO A 110 5.35 -5.86 -6.88
N LEU A 111 4.18 -5.32 -7.27
CA LEU A 111 4.10 -4.30 -8.33
C LEU A 111 4.82 -3.02 -7.93
N TYR A 112 4.63 -2.56 -6.69
CA TYR A 112 5.41 -1.45 -6.15
C TYR A 112 6.91 -1.76 -6.11
N CYS A 113 7.30 -2.96 -5.69
CA CYS A 113 8.71 -3.38 -5.70
C CYS A 113 9.32 -3.25 -7.10
N PHE A 114 8.67 -3.79 -8.13
CA PHE A 114 9.14 -3.66 -9.52
C PHE A 114 9.24 -2.21 -9.96
N MET A 115 8.24 -1.38 -9.61
CA MET A 115 8.23 0.03 -10.00
C MET A 115 9.32 0.86 -9.32
N PHE A 116 9.53 0.68 -8.01
CA PHE A 116 10.63 1.33 -7.30
C PHE A 116 11.99 0.89 -7.84
N THR A 117 12.18 -0.40 -8.12
CA THR A 117 13.43 -0.90 -8.71
C THR A 117 13.68 -0.34 -10.11
N ALA A 118 12.67 -0.36 -10.98
CA ALA A 118 12.79 0.17 -12.34
C ALA A 118 13.17 1.66 -12.34
N ARG A 119 12.49 2.46 -11.51
CA ARG A 119 12.79 3.89 -11.37
C ARG A 119 14.20 4.13 -10.83
N SER A 120 14.62 3.39 -9.79
CA SER A 120 15.98 3.51 -9.27
C SER A 120 17.05 3.20 -10.32
N LEU A 121 16.89 2.13 -11.10
CA LEU A 121 17.83 1.77 -12.18
C LEU A 121 17.93 2.88 -13.22
N ILE A 122 16.81 3.45 -13.64
CA ILE A 122 16.78 4.54 -14.62
C ILE A 122 17.43 5.81 -14.04
N CYS A 123 17.15 6.16 -12.78
CA CYS A 123 17.80 7.30 -12.13
C CYS A 123 19.32 7.13 -12.01
N PHE A 124 19.82 5.94 -11.67
CA PHE A 124 21.26 5.68 -11.63
C PHE A 124 21.89 5.76 -13.02
N ASN A 125 21.23 5.18 -14.03
CA ASN A 125 21.72 5.22 -15.40
C ASN A 125 21.74 6.65 -16.00
N ALA A 126 20.77 7.48 -15.63
CA ALA A 126 20.67 8.87 -16.08
C ALA A 126 21.58 9.84 -15.29
N GLY A 127 22.39 9.36 -14.34
CA GLY A 127 23.31 10.20 -13.56
C GLY A 127 22.66 10.97 -12.40
N TYR A 128 21.47 10.53 -11.95
CA TYR A 128 20.75 11.11 -10.79
C TYR A 128 20.76 10.17 -9.57
N PRO A 129 21.94 9.92 -8.95
CA PRO A 129 22.07 8.93 -7.88
C PRO A 129 21.28 9.29 -6.62
N VAL A 130 21.11 10.59 -6.32
CA VAL A 130 20.33 11.04 -5.16
C VAL A 130 18.86 10.68 -5.31
N SER A 131 18.27 10.93 -6.48
CA SER A 131 16.88 10.54 -6.78
C SER A 131 16.69 9.02 -6.74
N GLY A 132 17.67 8.27 -7.27
CA GLY A 132 17.70 6.81 -7.21
C GLY A 132 17.72 6.28 -5.77
N MET A 133 18.56 6.85 -4.90
CA MET A 133 18.64 6.48 -3.48
C MET A 133 17.37 6.84 -2.70
N MET A 134 16.79 8.01 -2.94
CA MET A 134 15.52 8.39 -2.31
C MET A 134 14.40 7.42 -2.69
N THR A 135 14.36 7.00 -3.96
CA THR A 135 13.39 6.01 -4.47
C THR A 135 13.52 4.66 -3.75
N ILE A 136 14.76 4.19 -3.51
CA ILE A 136 15.01 2.96 -2.74
C ILE A 136 14.53 3.13 -1.30
N PHE A 137 14.89 4.24 -0.66
CA PHE A 137 14.51 4.51 0.72
C PHE A 137 12.97 4.51 0.90
N PHE A 138 12.25 5.23 0.03
CA PHE A 138 10.80 5.22 0.05
C PHE A 138 10.21 3.84 -0.24
N GLY A 139 10.79 3.07 -1.15
CA GLY A 139 10.36 1.70 -1.43
C GLY A 139 10.50 0.77 -0.20
N ILE A 140 11.61 0.87 0.54
CA ILE A 140 11.83 0.10 1.77
C ILE A 140 10.85 0.54 2.86
N ALA A 141 10.69 1.85 3.08
CA ALA A 141 9.78 2.39 4.08
C ALA A 141 8.33 1.98 3.80
N PHE A 142 7.89 2.11 2.55
CA PHE A 142 6.57 1.68 2.09
C PHE A 142 6.34 0.20 2.37
N LYS A 143 7.28 -0.66 1.96
CA LYS A 143 7.22 -2.11 2.21
C LYS A 143 7.11 -2.43 3.70
N GLY A 144 7.92 -1.78 4.54
CA GLY A 144 7.91 -1.98 5.99
C GLY A 144 6.57 -1.63 6.63
N ILE A 145 6.00 -0.47 6.28
CA ILE A 145 4.69 -0.01 6.78
C ILE A 145 3.59 -0.99 6.39
N TYR A 146 3.55 -1.45 5.14
CA TYR A 146 2.50 -2.35 4.69
C TYR A 146 2.62 -3.76 5.27
N ILE A 147 3.83 -4.28 5.47
CA ILE A 147 4.02 -5.54 6.19
C ILE A 147 3.46 -5.42 7.61
N TYR A 148 3.72 -4.30 8.29
CA TYR A 148 3.19 -4.05 9.62
C TYR A 148 1.65 -4.00 9.64
N PHE A 149 1.04 -3.29 8.69
CA PHE A 149 -0.42 -3.26 8.55
C PHE A 149 -1.01 -4.64 8.25
N ALA A 150 -0.35 -5.42 7.39
CA ALA A 150 -0.75 -6.78 7.06
C ALA A 150 -0.75 -7.70 8.29
N VAL A 151 0.24 -7.57 9.18
CA VAL A 151 0.29 -8.32 10.46
C VAL A 151 -0.89 -7.96 11.37
N ILE A 152 -1.25 -6.67 11.48
CA ILE A 152 -2.39 -6.21 12.29
C ILE A 152 -3.70 -6.80 11.75
N VAL A 153 -3.95 -6.63 10.46
CA VAL A 153 -5.19 -7.11 9.82
C VAL A 153 -5.28 -8.63 9.88
N ASN A 154 -4.19 -9.35 9.61
CA ASN A 154 -4.15 -10.80 9.72
C ASN A 154 -4.38 -11.28 11.16
N SER A 155 -3.80 -10.61 12.16
CA SER A 155 -4.04 -10.96 13.57
C SER A 155 -5.51 -10.77 13.94
N TYR A 156 -6.17 -9.72 13.43
CA TYR A 156 -7.59 -9.52 13.64
C TYR A 156 -8.45 -10.57 12.94
N ILE A 157 -8.15 -10.92 11.68
CA ILE A 157 -8.84 -12.01 10.96
C ILE A 157 -8.77 -13.31 11.77
N ASN A 158 -7.59 -13.73 12.20
CA ASN A 158 -7.41 -14.95 12.99
C ASN A 158 -8.12 -14.88 14.35
N SER A 159 -8.28 -13.69 14.95
CA SER A 159 -9.05 -13.52 16.18
C SER A 159 -10.57 -13.68 16.00
N LEU A 160 -11.06 -13.52 14.76
CA LEU A 160 -12.47 -13.72 14.41
C LEU A 160 -12.77 -15.20 14.12
N GLU A 161 -11.79 -16.00 13.71
CA GLU A 161 -11.94 -17.40 13.30
C GLU A 161 -12.45 -18.41 14.36
N PRO A 162 -12.48 -18.15 15.69
CA PRO A 162 -13.21 -19.06 16.58
C PRO A 162 -14.75 -18.98 16.44
N ASN A 163 -15.30 -17.93 15.80
CA ASN A 163 -16.74 -17.60 15.91
C ASN A 163 -17.53 -17.55 14.59
N VAL A 164 -16.96 -17.93 13.44
CA VAL A 164 -17.64 -17.80 12.13
C VAL A 164 -17.86 -19.13 11.40
N ILE A 165 -17.56 -20.28 12.02
CA ILE A 165 -17.85 -21.62 11.44
C ILE A 165 -19.29 -22.08 11.78
N PHE A 166 -20.01 -21.37 12.64
CA PHE A 166 -21.39 -21.69 12.98
C PHE A 166 -22.29 -20.47 12.82
N PHE A 167 -22.64 -20.07 11.61
CA PHE A 167 -23.95 -19.49 11.27
C PHE A 167 -24.17 -19.58 9.75
#